data_AF-A0A1H7N0Q8-F1
#
_entry.id   AF-A0A1H7N0Q8-F1
#
_cell.length_a   1.000
_cell.length_b   1.000
_cell.length_c   1.000
_cell.angle_alpha   90.00
_cell.angle_beta   90.00
_cell.angle_gamma   90.00
#
_symmetry.space_group_name_H-M   'P 1'
#
loop_
_entity.id
_entity.type
_entity.pdbx_description
1 polymer ?
#
loop_
_entity_poly.entity_id
_entity_poly.type
_entity_poly.pdbx_seq_one_letter_code
_entity_poly.pdbx_strand_id
1 'polypeptide(L)'
;MKNPATPPQMAANHMVATETVENDDISRPDRQSDALRHLLSTCEAALDHIDIQGQPAEDVEILLAWHDSLRALEEDISALLISRGSLPAEGGGLIEGVRSLLSKGGLPDVVKDGTRLLDLIADGIEAAAEPRIRDVLERQRARLVVNVNDAQDRLDA
;
A
#
# COMPACT_ATOMS: atom_id res chain seq x y z
N MET A 1 -45.65 4.63 -71.62
CA MET A 1 -45.11 4.87 -70.26
C MET A 1 -45.20 3.56 -69.49
N LYS A 2 -44.07 3.03 -69.03
CA LYS A 2 -43.93 1.73 -68.31
C LYS A 2 -44.11 1.95 -66.80
N ASN A 3 -44.83 1.06 -66.13
CA ASN A 3 -44.55 0.64 -64.74
C ASN A 3 -43.90 -0.77 -64.83
N PRO A 4 -43.08 -1.27 -63.88
CA PRO A 4 -43.20 -1.09 -62.41
C PRO A 4 -41.87 -1.00 -61.61
N ALA A 5 -41.94 -0.68 -60.31
CA ALA A 5 -41.28 -1.36 -59.18
C ALA A 5 -41.36 -0.50 -57.91
N THR A 6 -42.00 -1.02 -56.86
CA THR A 6 -41.94 -0.54 -55.47
C THR A 6 -40.66 -1.10 -54.79
N PRO A 7 -40.37 -0.78 -53.51
CA PRO A 7 -39.41 0.21 -53.02
C PRO A 7 -38.12 -0.41 -52.43
N PRO A 8 -37.02 0.34 -52.30
CA PRO A 8 -35.99 0.06 -51.31
C PRO A 8 -35.96 1.18 -50.26
N GLN A 9 -35.67 1.00 -48.98
CA GLN A 9 -35.44 -0.15 -48.11
C GLN A 9 -35.62 0.40 -46.69
N MET A 10 -35.90 -0.50 -45.76
CA MET A 10 -35.97 -0.23 -44.33
C MET A 10 -34.85 0.71 -43.85
N ALA A 11 -35.21 1.90 -43.34
CA ALA A 11 -34.39 2.49 -42.30
C ALA A 11 -34.73 1.73 -41.01
N ALA A 12 -34.13 0.55 -40.88
CA ALA A 12 -34.08 -0.16 -39.62
C ALA A 12 -33.42 0.76 -38.60
N ASN A 13 -34.10 0.92 -37.47
CA ASN A 13 -33.63 1.64 -36.29
C ASN A 13 -32.16 1.32 -36.00
N HIS A 14 -31.29 2.30 -36.22
CA HIS A 14 -30.03 2.40 -35.48
C HIS A 14 -30.12 3.64 -34.60
N MET A 15 -31.02 3.59 -33.60
CA MET A 15 -30.64 4.16 -32.32
C MET A 15 -29.47 3.30 -31.86
N VAL A 16 -28.25 3.79 -32.11
CA VAL A 16 -27.10 3.36 -31.34
C VAL A 16 -27.45 3.70 -29.91
N ALA A 17 -27.90 2.68 -29.16
CA ALA A 17 -27.75 2.68 -27.73
C ALA A 17 -26.24 2.82 -27.53
N THR A 18 -25.78 4.06 -27.36
CA THR A 18 -24.61 4.30 -26.54
C THR A 18 -25.00 3.77 -25.19
N GLU A 19 -24.72 2.49 -24.97
CA GLU A 19 -24.44 1.94 -23.66
C GLU A 19 -23.35 2.86 -23.12
N THR A 20 -23.79 3.91 -22.44
CA THR A 20 -23.04 4.52 -21.37
C THR A 20 -22.64 3.34 -20.52
N VAL A 21 -21.40 2.87 -20.71
CA VAL A 21 -20.70 2.07 -19.71
C VAL A 21 -20.95 2.82 -18.43
N GLU A 22 -21.84 2.28 -17.62
CA GLU A 22 -22.17 2.81 -16.32
C GLU A 22 -20.81 2.91 -15.63
N ASN A 23 -20.34 4.14 -15.47
CA ASN A 23 -19.16 4.45 -14.69
C ASN A 23 -19.55 4.33 -13.21
N ASP A 24 -20.20 3.21 -12.88
CA ASP A 24 -20.94 2.94 -11.65
C ASP A 24 -20.04 2.46 -10.51
N ASP A 25 -18.72 2.63 -10.68
CA ASP A 25 -17.74 2.25 -9.66
C ASP A 25 -16.89 3.42 -9.14
N ILE A 26 -17.25 4.67 -9.46
CA ILE A 26 -16.59 5.86 -8.86
C ILE A 26 -16.96 6.03 -7.37
N SER A 27 -17.98 5.32 -6.87
CA SER A 27 -18.52 5.50 -5.51
C SER A 27 -18.31 4.32 -4.55
N ARG A 28 -17.58 3.26 -4.95
CA ARG A 28 -17.14 2.26 -3.97
C ARG A 28 -15.78 2.67 -3.40
N PRO A 29 -15.64 2.76 -2.06
CA PRO A 29 -14.33 2.88 -1.44
C PRO A 29 -13.47 1.71 -1.94
N ASP A 30 -12.36 2.03 -2.63
CA ASP A 30 -11.38 1.04 -3.01
C ASP A 30 -10.58 0.65 -1.77
N ARG A 31 -11.21 -0.23 -0.96
CA ARG A 31 -10.69 -0.71 0.33
C ARG A 31 -9.25 -1.21 0.22
N GLN A 32 -8.89 -1.78 -0.93
CA GLN A 32 -7.54 -2.25 -1.19
C GLN A 32 -6.56 -1.07 -1.32
N SER A 33 -6.88 -0.07 -2.13
CA SER A 33 -6.02 1.12 -2.27
C SER A 33 -5.98 1.96 -0.99
N ASP A 34 -7.07 2.01 -0.22
CA ASP A 34 -7.08 2.65 1.11
C ASP A 34 -6.16 1.93 2.11
N ALA A 35 -6.21 0.60 2.15
CA ALA A 35 -5.30 -0.20 2.96
C ALA A 35 -3.84 0.00 2.56
N LEU A 36 -3.54 0.00 1.26
CA LEU A 36 -2.19 0.26 0.73
C LEU A 36 -1.71 1.68 1.07
N ARG A 37 -2.57 2.71 0.95
CA ARG A 37 -2.23 4.09 1.34
C ARG A 37 -1.93 4.22 2.83
N HIS A 38 -2.73 3.58 3.68
CA HIS A 38 -2.51 3.59 5.12
C HIS A 38 -1.21 2.86 5.51
N LEU A 39 -0.93 1.72 4.86
CA LEU A 39 0.33 1.00 5.02
C LEU A 39 1.52 1.85 4.60
N LEU A 40 1.45 2.51 3.44
CA LEU A 40 2.51 3.39 2.94
C LEU A 40 2.79 4.55 3.92
N SER A 41 1.76 5.28 4.35
CA SER A 41 1.93 6.39 5.29
C SER A 41 2.52 5.96 6.64
N THR A 42 2.16 4.76 7.11
CA THR A 42 2.74 4.21 8.36
C THR A 42 4.20 3.80 8.16
N CYS A 43 4.55 3.27 6.98
CA CYS A 43 5.92 2.91 6.62
C CYS A 43 6.82 4.15 6.52
N GLU A 44 6.34 5.22 5.88
CA GLU A 44 7.04 6.51 5.78
C GLU A 44 7.29 7.10 7.17
N ALA A 45 6.29 7.10 8.04
CA ALA A 45 6.45 7.57 9.42
C ALA A 45 7.49 6.73 10.19
N ALA A 46 7.51 5.41 10.00
CA ALA A 46 8.52 4.56 10.65
C ALA A 46 9.93 4.84 10.13
N LEU A 47 10.09 5.13 8.83
CA LEU A 47 11.38 5.52 8.23
C LEU A 47 11.92 6.82 8.82
N ASP A 48 11.06 7.82 9.00
CA ASP A 48 11.44 9.14 9.52
C ASP A 48 11.98 9.09 10.96
N HIS A 49 11.70 8.01 11.70
CA HIS A 49 12.00 7.90 13.13
C HIS A 49 13.26 7.06 13.42
N ILE A 50 13.89 6.47 12.39
CA ILE A 50 15.08 5.65 12.58
C ILE A 50 16.26 6.56 12.94
N ASP A 51 16.76 6.40 14.17
CA ASP A 51 17.97 7.05 14.65
C ASP A 51 19.03 6.02 15.09
N ILE A 52 20.11 5.95 14.31
CA ILE A 52 21.27 5.10 14.59
C ILE A 52 22.32 5.80 15.46
N GLN A 53 22.21 7.10 15.68
CA GLN A 53 23.23 7.87 16.37
C GLN A 53 23.25 7.52 17.87
N GLY A 54 24.41 7.06 18.34
CA GLY A 54 24.59 6.70 19.76
C GLY A 54 24.04 5.32 20.13
N GLN A 55 23.57 4.54 19.15
CA GLN A 55 23.16 3.16 19.36
C GLN A 55 24.39 2.24 19.50
N PRO A 56 24.29 1.15 20.29
CA PRO A 56 25.29 0.09 20.32
C PRO A 56 25.55 -0.50 18.93
N ALA A 57 26.79 -0.90 18.63
CA ALA A 57 27.15 -1.43 17.31
C ALA A 57 26.29 -2.64 16.89
N GLU A 58 25.92 -3.49 17.84
CA GLU A 58 25.05 -4.65 17.64
C GLU A 58 23.61 -4.25 17.27
N ASP A 59 23.11 -3.15 17.83
CA ASP A 59 21.77 -2.64 17.56
C ASP A 59 21.72 -1.91 16.21
N VAL A 60 22.84 -1.29 15.80
CA VAL A 60 22.96 -0.60 14.50
C VAL A 60 22.73 -1.58 13.33
N GLU A 61 23.23 -2.81 13.41
CA GLU A 61 23.01 -3.81 12.35
C GLU A 61 21.52 -4.11 12.16
N ILE A 62 20.77 -4.29 13.26
CA ILE A 62 19.32 -4.53 13.23
C ILE A 62 18.58 -3.29 12.71
N LEU A 63 18.99 -2.09 13.11
CA LEU A 63 18.37 -0.84 12.66
C LEU A 63 18.59 -0.57 11.17
N LEU A 64 19.75 -0.96 10.62
CA LEU A 64 20.01 -0.87 9.18
C LEU A 64 19.15 -1.89 8.40
N ALA A 65 19.06 -3.13 8.87
CA ALA A 65 18.20 -4.15 8.26
C ALA A 65 16.71 -3.75 8.29
N TRP A 66 16.29 -3.10 9.39
CA TRP A 66 14.97 -2.50 9.54
C TRP A 66 14.72 -1.40 8.50
N HIS A 67 15.64 -0.42 8.39
CA HIS A 67 15.56 0.64 7.39
C HIS A 67 15.42 0.09 5.97
N ASP A 68 16.27 -0.88 5.59
CA ASP A 68 16.27 -1.44 4.24
C ASP A 68 14.97 -2.19 3.92
N SER A 69 14.40 -2.84 4.93
CA SER A 69 13.11 -3.52 4.79
C SER A 69 11.94 -2.55 4.65
N LEU A 70 11.97 -1.43 5.39
CA LEU A 70 10.98 -0.37 5.23
C LEU A 70 11.10 0.31 3.86
N ARG A 71 12.31 0.57 3.35
CA ARG A 71 12.50 1.11 2.00
C ARG A 71 11.96 0.18 0.92
N ALA A 72 12.25 -1.12 1.04
CA ALA A 72 11.69 -2.11 0.12
C ALA A 72 10.16 -2.18 0.17
N LEU A 73 9.56 -2.04 1.36
CA LEU A 73 8.11 -1.97 1.52
C LEU A 73 7.55 -0.70 0.87
N GLU A 74 8.10 0.47 1.16
CA GLU A 74 7.71 1.76 0.58
C GLU A 74 7.70 1.71 -0.95
N GLU A 75 8.77 1.19 -1.56
CA GLU A 75 8.91 1.03 -3.00
C GLU A 75 7.85 0.10 -3.59
N ASP A 76 7.66 -1.09 -2.98
CA ASP A 76 6.69 -2.08 -3.46
C ASP A 76 5.25 -1.56 -3.36
N ILE A 77 4.86 -0.95 -2.24
CA ILE A 77 3.51 -0.40 -2.05
C ILE A 77 3.25 0.77 -3.00
N SER A 78 4.23 1.65 -3.18
CA SER A 78 4.16 2.74 -4.15
C SER A 78 3.96 2.23 -5.58
N ALA A 79 4.72 1.20 -5.98
CA ALA A 79 4.58 0.57 -7.29
C ALA A 79 3.18 -0.06 -7.49
N LEU A 80 2.64 -0.69 -6.44
CA LEU A 80 1.28 -1.25 -6.46
C LEU A 80 0.22 -0.17 -6.63
N LEU A 81 0.30 0.93 -5.87
CA LEU A 81 -0.63 2.06 -5.98
C LEU A 81 -0.59 2.69 -7.39
N ILE A 82 0.61 2.98 -7.90
CA ILE A 82 0.81 3.54 -9.25
C ILE A 82 0.21 2.62 -10.32
N SER A 83 0.44 1.29 -10.21
CA SER A 83 -0.10 0.33 -11.18
C SER A 83 -1.63 0.29 -11.22
N ARG A 84 -2.29 0.71 -10.14
CA ARG A 84 -3.75 0.81 -10.01
C ARG A 84 -4.29 2.19 -10.41
N GLY A 85 -3.45 3.10 -10.90
CA GLY A 85 -3.84 4.48 -11.17
C GLY A 85 -4.19 5.29 -9.92
N SER A 86 -3.83 4.77 -8.74
CA SER A 86 -3.98 5.47 -7.47
C SER A 86 -2.69 6.21 -7.14
N LEU A 87 -2.82 7.46 -6.69
CA LEU A 87 -1.68 8.21 -6.18
C LEU A 87 -1.44 7.85 -4.70
N PRO A 88 -0.18 7.84 -4.25
CA PRO A 88 0.14 7.96 -2.83
C PRO A 88 -0.62 9.16 -2.25
N ALA A 89 -1.19 9.04 -1.06
CA ALA A 89 -1.83 10.17 -0.42
C ALA A 89 -0.76 11.20 -0.04
N GLU A 90 -0.80 12.40 -0.63
CA GLU A 90 0.05 13.51 -0.16
C GLU A 90 -0.42 13.92 1.24
N GLY A 91 0.36 13.58 2.27
CA GLY A 91 0.28 14.21 3.58
C GLY A 91 -0.58 13.47 4.62
N GLY A 92 0.01 12.46 5.24
CA GLY A 92 -0.42 11.93 6.55
C GLY A 92 0.47 12.40 7.73
N GLY A 93 1.48 13.24 7.49
CA GLY A 93 2.62 13.40 8.41
C GLY A 93 2.42 14.27 9.66
N LEU A 94 1.30 14.98 9.82
CA LEU A 94 1.24 16.01 10.88
C LEU A 94 1.01 15.46 12.29
N ILE A 95 0.27 14.36 12.45
CA ILE A 95 -0.04 13.78 13.78
C ILE A 95 1.00 12.73 14.18
N GLU A 96 1.50 11.92 13.23
CA GLU A 96 2.59 10.97 13.47
C GLU A 96 3.91 11.69 13.78
N GLY A 97 4.21 12.79 13.07
CA GLY A 97 5.44 13.57 13.25
C GLY A 97 5.56 14.26 14.62
N VAL A 98 4.45 14.50 15.33
CA VAL A 98 4.49 15.03 16.72
C VAL A 98 4.79 13.91 17.72
N ARG A 99 4.35 12.68 17.46
CA ARG A 99 4.67 11.50 18.28
C ARG A 99 6.12 11.07 18.09
N SER A 100 6.66 11.25 16.87
CA SER A 100 8.06 11.09 16.48
C SER A 100 9.05 11.80 17.40
N LEU A 101 8.80 13.09 17.66
CA LEU A 101 9.71 13.97 18.41
C LEU A 101 9.90 13.53 19.87
N LEU A 102 9.10 12.58 20.36
CA LEU A 102 9.11 12.10 21.74
C LEU A 102 9.69 10.69 21.89
N SER A 103 9.89 9.93 20.81
CA SER A 103 10.63 8.66 20.88
C SER A 103 12.09 8.90 20.54
N LYS A 104 12.98 8.32 21.35
CA LYS A 104 14.38 8.16 20.97
C LYS A 104 14.38 6.86 20.20
N GLY A 105 14.59 6.91 18.88
CA GLY A 105 14.60 5.74 18.01
C GLY A 105 15.46 4.58 18.56
N GLY A 106 15.32 3.40 17.99
CA GLY A 106 16.06 2.21 18.43
C GLY A 106 15.22 0.95 18.38
N LEU A 107 15.74 -0.15 18.94
CA LEU A 107 15.08 -1.47 18.88
C LEU A 107 13.63 -1.49 19.42
N PRO A 108 13.26 -0.77 20.51
CA PRO A 108 11.87 -0.74 20.95
C PRO A 108 10.91 -0.17 19.91
N ASP A 109 11.36 0.80 19.11
CA ASP A 109 10.56 1.37 18.03
C ASP A 109 10.46 0.41 16.84
N VAL A 110 11.51 -0.38 16.56
CA VAL A 110 11.44 -1.48 15.57
C VAL A 110 10.33 -2.47 15.94
N VAL A 111 10.26 -2.90 17.20
CA VAL A 111 9.22 -3.83 17.67
C VAL A 111 7.83 -3.19 17.61
N LYS A 112 7.70 -1.95 18.09
CA LYS A 112 6.42 -1.24 18.13
C LYS A 112 5.88 -0.95 16.73
N ASP A 113 6.68 -0.32 15.88
CA ASP A 113 6.26 0.11 14.55
C ASP A 113 6.18 -1.10 13.60
N GLY A 114 7.08 -2.08 13.76
CA GLY A 114 7.02 -3.36 13.07
C GLY A 114 5.77 -4.17 13.38
N THR A 115 5.36 -4.27 14.64
CA THR A 115 4.09 -4.94 15.00
C THR A 115 2.90 -4.25 14.32
N ARG A 116 2.85 -2.92 14.36
CA ARG A 116 1.79 -2.15 13.70
C ARG A 116 1.79 -2.38 12.18
N LEU A 117 2.96 -2.39 11.54
CA LEU A 117 3.07 -2.64 10.10
C LEU A 117 2.67 -4.08 9.75
N LEU A 118 2.97 -5.06 10.59
CA LEU A 118 2.55 -6.44 10.39
C LEU A 118 1.02 -6.60 10.46
N ASP A 119 0.36 -5.90 11.38
CA ASP A 119 -1.11 -5.86 11.45
C ASP A 119 -1.71 -5.22 10.20
N LEU A 120 -1.17 -4.08 9.75
CA LEU A 120 -1.62 -3.40 8.52
C LEU A 120 -1.38 -4.24 7.26
N ILE A 121 -0.29 -5.00 7.20
CA ILE A 121 -0.04 -5.93 6.11
C ILE A 121 -1.06 -7.07 6.13
N ALA A 122 -1.43 -7.59 7.30
CA ALA A 122 -2.47 -8.60 7.42
C ALA A 122 -3.83 -8.06 6.93
N ASP A 123 -4.22 -6.86 7.36
CA ASP A 123 -5.43 -6.17 6.89
C ASP A 123 -5.39 -5.95 5.36
N GLY A 124 -4.23 -5.58 4.83
CA GLY A 124 -4.00 -5.41 3.39
C GLY A 124 -4.14 -6.71 2.61
N ILE A 125 -3.65 -7.84 3.15
CA ILE A 125 -3.79 -9.17 2.56
C ILE A 125 -5.26 -9.61 2.52
N GLU A 126 -6.01 -9.35 3.60
CA GLU A 126 -7.45 -9.63 3.67
C GLU A 126 -8.25 -8.78 2.69
N ALA A 127 -7.85 -7.51 2.51
CA ALA A 127 -8.47 -6.59 1.57
C ALA A 127 -8.05 -6.83 0.10
N ALA A 128 -6.99 -7.62 -0.15
CA ALA A 128 -6.44 -7.82 -1.48
C ALA A 128 -7.38 -8.69 -2.34
N ALA A 129 -8.01 -8.08 -3.34
CA ALA A 129 -8.73 -8.77 -4.40
C ALA A 129 -7.77 -9.42 -5.41
N GLU A 130 -6.59 -8.81 -5.63
CA GLU A 130 -5.61 -9.29 -6.60
C GLU A 130 -4.56 -10.22 -5.99
N PRO A 131 -4.30 -11.41 -6.57
CA PRO A 131 -3.28 -12.33 -6.08
C PRO A 131 -1.87 -11.70 -6.03
N ARG A 132 -1.52 -10.88 -7.03
CA ARG A 132 -0.21 -10.22 -7.07
C ARG A 132 0.05 -9.34 -5.85
N ILE A 133 -0.98 -8.65 -5.36
CA ILE A 133 -0.87 -7.76 -4.20
C ILE A 133 -0.69 -8.59 -2.94
N ARG A 134 -1.45 -9.68 -2.81
CA ARG A 134 -1.26 -10.65 -1.72
C ARG A 134 0.16 -11.19 -1.69
N ASP A 135 0.69 -11.62 -2.83
CA ASP A 135 2.05 -12.19 -2.94
C ASP A 135 3.15 -11.18 -2.55
N VAL A 136 2.96 -9.90 -2.88
CA VAL A 136 3.90 -8.83 -2.48
C VAL A 136 3.80 -8.60 -0.97
N LEU A 137 2.59 -8.46 -0.44
CA LEU A 137 2.35 -8.22 0.98
C LEU A 137 2.84 -9.38 1.86
N GLU A 138 2.62 -10.63 1.47
CA GLU A 138 3.11 -11.80 2.20
C GLU A 138 4.65 -11.85 2.24
N ARG A 139 5.30 -11.49 1.13
CA ARG A 139 6.76 -11.43 1.05
C ARG A 139 7.33 -10.33 1.96
N GLN A 140 6.69 -9.16 1.98
CA GLN A 140 7.08 -8.07 2.87
C GLN A 140 6.83 -8.41 4.34
N ARG A 141 5.69 -9.07 4.65
CA ARG A 141 5.40 -9.60 5.99
C ARG A 141 6.52 -10.50 6.48
N ALA A 142 6.97 -11.44 5.65
CA ALA A 142 8.04 -12.38 6.02
C ALA A 142 9.36 -11.66 6.33
N ARG A 143 9.69 -10.58 5.61
CA ARG A 143 10.88 -9.76 5.87
C ARG A 143 10.78 -9.01 7.20
N LEU A 144 9.65 -8.33 7.44
CA LEU A 144 9.48 -7.55 8.67
C LEU A 144 9.47 -8.42 9.92
N VAL A 145 8.88 -9.64 9.85
CA VAL A 145 8.89 -10.58 10.99
C VAL A 145 10.32 -10.90 11.44
N VAL A 146 11.26 -11.06 10.52
CA VAL A 146 12.67 -11.32 10.87
C VAL A 146 13.24 -10.16 11.68
N ASN A 147 13.12 -8.92 11.18
CA ASN A 147 13.66 -7.75 11.88
C ASN A 147 13.01 -7.52 13.26
N VAL A 148 11.70 -7.74 13.37
CA VAL A 148 10.96 -7.58 14.64
C VAL A 148 11.43 -8.63 15.65
N ASN A 149 11.59 -9.87 15.22
CA ASN A 149 12.09 -10.94 16.09
C ASN A 149 13.54 -10.67 16.52
N ASP A 150 14.42 -10.29 15.59
CA ASP A 150 15.82 -9.97 15.90
C ASP A 150 15.92 -8.82 16.91
N ALA A 151 15.11 -7.76 16.73
CA ALA A 151 15.03 -6.65 17.68
C ALA A 151 14.51 -7.09 19.06
N GLN A 152 13.51 -7.97 19.09
CA GLN A 152 12.93 -8.45 20.34
C GLN A 152 13.87 -9.41 21.09
N ASP A 153 14.48 -10.36 20.38
CA ASP A 153 15.51 -11.25 20.94
C ASP A 153 16.67 -10.46 21.54
N ARG A 154 17.06 -9.35 20.90
CA ARG A 154 18.12 -8.46 21.39
C ARG A 154 17.73 -7.67 22.64
N LEU A 155 16.45 -7.31 22.77
CA LEU A 155 15.91 -6.61 23.95
C LEU A 155 15.70 -7.55 25.14
N ASP A 156 15.45 -8.83 24.89
CA ASP A 156 15.21 -9.85 25.91
C ASP A 156 16.50 -10.49 26.47
N ALA A 157 17.65 -10.24 25.84
CA ALA A 157 18.98 -10.77 26.20
C ALA A 157 19.70 -9.97 27.31
#